data_AF-A0A6G3XNY7-F1
#
_entry.id   AF-A0A6G3XNY7-F1
#
_cell.length_a   1.000
_cell.length_b   1.000
_cell.length_c   1.000
_cell.angle_alpha   90.00
_cell.angle_beta   90.00
_cell.angle_gamma   90.00
#
_symmetry.space_group_name_H-M   'P 1'
#
loop_
_entity.id
_entity.type
_entity.pdbx_description
1 polymer ?
#
loop_
_entity_poly.entity_id
_entity_poly.type
_entity_poly.pdbx_seq_one_letter_code
_entity_poly.pdbx_strand_id
1 'polypeptide(L)'
;MRDPLSALSDAFTSFLFGKVETTRLPVRTSTGQAQAVYLPTAAPGLGDSGVIIGREVYSGKGYIYDPFQLYGQQLPAPHWLVLGESGNGKSALEKTYVLRQLRFRDRQVVVL
;
A
#
# COMPACT_ATOMS: atom_id res chain seq x y z
N MET A 1 -26.04 -31.82 -44.08
CA MET A 1 -26.79 -30.93 -44.99
C MET A 1 -27.63 -30.02 -44.10
N ARG A 2 -27.46 -28.69 -44.18
CA ARG A 2 -28.30 -27.76 -43.40
C ARG A 2 -29.67 -27.68 -44.07
N ASP A 3 -30.73 -27.82 -43.28
CA ASP A 3 -32.11 -27.84 -43.74
C ASP A 3 -32.48 -26.45 -44.32
N PRO A 4 -33.04 -26.36 -45.55
CA PRO A 4 -33.27 -25.06 -46.20
C PRO A 4 -34.23 -24.15 -45.43
N LEU A 5 -35.13 -24.73 -44.63
CA LEU A 5 -36.04 -23.99 -43.74
C LEU A 5 -35.31 -23.30 -42.58
N SER A 6 -34.23 -23.90 -42.08
CA SER A 6 -33.41 -23.29 -41.01
C SER A 6 -32.65 -22.06 -41.51
N ALA A 7 -32.12 -22.13 -42.73
CA ALA A 7 -31.43 -21.00 -43.36
C ALA A 7 -32.37 -19.82 -43.63
N LEU A 8 -33.62 -20.10 -44.02
CA LEU A 8 -34.63 -19.07 -44.23
C LEU A 8 -35.05 -18.41 -42.91
N SER A 9 -35.22 -19.21 -41.85
CA SER A 9 -35.53 -18.71 -40.51
C SER A 9 -34.41 -17.84 -39.94
N ASP A 10 -33.15 -18.25 -40.09
CA ASP A 10 -31.99 -17.49 -39.62
C ASP A 10 -31.84 -16.16 -40.38
N ALA A 11 -32.06 -16.18 -41.70
CA ALA A 11 -32.04 -14.97 -42.53
C ALA A 11 -33.18 -14.00 -42.15
N PHE A 12 -34.39 -14.52 -41.94
CA PHE A 12 -35.54 -13.74 -41.53
C PHE A 12 -35.39 -13.15 -40.13
N THR A 13 -34.85 -13.94 -39.20
CA THR A 13 -34.57 -13.50 -37.82
C THR A 13 -33.46 -12.45 -37.80
N SER A 14 -32.40 -12.62 -38.59
CA SER A 14 -31.35 -11.61 -38.73
C SER A 14 -31.84 -10.32 -39.40
N PHE A 15 -32.82 -10.41 -40.30
CA PHE A 15 -33.43 -9.26 -40.97
C PHE A 15 -34.37 -8.49 -40.04
N LEU A 16 -35.22 -9.19 -39.29
CA LEU A 16 -36.17 -8.57 -38.36
C LEU A 16 -35.53 -8.07 -37.06
N PHE A 17 -34.61 -8.83 -36.48
CA PHE A 17 -34.00 -8.53 -35.18
C PHE A 17 -32.60 -7.93 -35.30
N GLY A 18 -32.20 -7.52 -36.50
CA GLY A 18 -30.95 -6.84 -36.85
C GLY A 18 -29.90 -6.94 -35.76
N LYS A 19 -29.01 -7.93 -35.82
CA LYS A 19 -28.06 -8.28 -34.75
C LYS A 19 -27.26 -7.06 -34.30
N VAL A 20 -27.78 -6.29 -33.33
CA VAL A 20 -27.09 -5.15 -32.73
C VAL A 20 -26.17 -5.72 -31.66
N GLU A 21 -25.10 -6.38 -32.10
CA GLU A 21 -23.94 -6.58 -31.24
C GLU A 21 -23.38 -5.18 -30.98
N THR A 22 -23.74 -4.61 -29.83
CA THR A 22 -23.12 -3.39 -29.33
C THR A 22 -21.65 -3.69 -29.09
N THR A 23 -20.80 -3.42 -30.07
CA THR A 23 -19.36 -3.60 -29.98
C THR A 23 -18.83 -2.58 -28.98
N ARG A 24 -18.82 -2.95 -27.68
CA ARG A 24 -18.22 -2.08 -26.66
C ARG A 24 -16.70 -2.09 -26.87
N LEU A 25 -16.13 -0.89 -26.92
CA LEU A 25 -14.68 -0.71 -26.93
C LEU A 25 -14.04 -1.49 -25.76
N PRO A 26 -12.92 -2.19 -25.98
CA PRO A 26 -12.26 -2.92 -24.92
C PRO A 26 -11.81 -1.93 -23.83
N VAL A 27 -12.29 -2.13 -22.60
CA VAL A 27 -11.89 -1.34 -21.45
C VAL A 27 -10.42 -1.64 -21.17
N ARG A 28 -9.56 -0.63 -21.37
CA ARG A 28 -8.14 -0.70 -21.03
C ARG A 28 -8.00 -0.56 -19.51
N THR A 29 -7.95 -1.69 -18.82
CA THR A 29 -7.70 -1.70 -17.37
C THR A 29 -6.19 -1.81 -17.11
N SER A 30 -5.65 -0.92 -16.29
CA SER A 30 -4.29 -1.03 -15.76
C SER A 30 -4.29 -1.60 -14.35
N THR A 31 -3.15 -2.11 -13.88
CA THR A 31 -2.99 -2.56 -12.49
C THR A 31 -3.28 -1.47 -11.46
N GLY A 32 -3.31 -0.19 -11.84
CA GLY A 32 -3.76 0.91 -10.98
C GLY A 32 -5.24 0.82 -10.59
N GLN A 33 -6.10 0.27 -11.45
CA GLN A 33 -7.53 0.08 -11.14
C GLN A 33 -7.75 -1.06 -10.13
N ALA A 34 -6.79 -1.98 -9.99
CA ALA A 34 -6.84 -3.05 -8.99
C ALA A 34 -6.65 -2.53 -7.55
N GLN A 35 -6.20 -1.28 -7.36
CA GLN A 35 -6.19 -0.63 -6.05
C GLN A 35 -7.60 -0.52 -5.44
N ALA A 36 -8.66 -0.53 -6.26
CA ALA A 36 -10.04 -0.55 -5.74
C ALA A 36 -10.44 -1.93 -5.18
N VAL A 37 -9.79 -3.01 -5.64
CA VAL A 37 -10.01 -4.38 -5.14
C VAL A 37 -9.19 -4.62 -3.86
N TYR A 38 -8.06 -3.91 -3.72
CA TYR A 38 -7.22 -3.94 -2.53
C TYR A 38 -7.35 -2.63 -1.77
N LEU A 39 -8.38 -2.54 -0.91
CA LEU A 39 -8.53 -1.39 -0.03
C LEU A 39 -7.20 -1.16 0.72
N PRO A 40 -6.59 0.05 0.67
CA PRO A 40 -5.34 0.30 1.36
C PRO A 40 -5.55 0.21 2.87
N THR A 41 -5.39 -0.99 3.43
CA THR A 41 -5.35 -1.20 4.87
C THR A 41 -3.95 -0.82 5.33
N ALA A 42 -3.79 0.42 5.80
CA ALA A 42 -2.59 0.81 6.52
C ALA A 42 -2.46 -0.10 7.76
N ALA A 43 -1.28 -0.69 7.94
CA ALA A 43 -1.02 -1.46 9.15
C ALA A 43 -1.21 -0.53 10.38
N PRO A 44 -1.79 -1.03 11.48
CA PRO A 44 -1.88 -0.25 12.70
C PRO A 44 -0.46 0.20 13.11
N GLY A 45 -0.31 1.49 13.40
CA GLY A 45 0.97 2.04 13.85
C GLY A 45 1.40 1.40 15.18
N LEU A 46 2.69 1.49 15.49
CA LEU A 46 3.28 0.92 16.70
C LEU A 46 2.80 1.64 17.99
N GLY A 47 2.23 2.83 17.85
CA GLY A 47 1.65 3.60 18.95
C GLY A 47 1.75 5.09 18.67
N ASP A 48 1.34 5.88 19.65
CA ASP A 48 1.40 7.35 19.63
C ASP A 48 2.48 7.91 20.56
N SER A 49 3.19 7.02 21.28
CA SER A 49 4.05 7.39 22.38
C SER A 49 5.53 7.24 22.03
N GLY A 50 6.31 8.30 22.26
CA GLY A 50 7.76 8.35 22.04
C GLY A 50 8.21 9.26 20.91
N VAL A 51 9.20 8.84 20.12
CA VAL A 51 9.84 9.69 19.10
C VAL A 51 9.24 9.45 17.72
N ILE A 52 8.82 10.55 17.07
CA ILE A 52 8.47 10.54 15.66
C ILE A 52 9.73 10.38 14.80
N ILE A 53 9.71 9.41 13.90
CA ILE A 53 10.74 9.20 12.89
C ILE A 53 10.41 10.01 11.64
N GLY A 54 9.18 9.86 11.16
CA GLY A 54 8.72 10.45 9.90
C GLY A 54 7.22 10.32 9.72
N ARG A 55 6.78 10.20 8.48
CA ARG A 55 5.37 10.08 8.11
C ARG A 55 5.14 8.81 7.31
N GLU A 56 4.08 8.10 7.64
CA GLU A 56 3.63 6.96 6.84
C GLU A 56 3.12 7.45 5.47
N VAL A 57 3.46 6.72 4.40
CA VAL A 57 3.18 7.14 3.02
C VAL A 57 1.68 7.14 2.69
N TYR A 58 0.94 6.16 3.20
CA TYR A 58 -0.48 5.98 2.85
C TYR A 58 -1.42 6.78 3.75
N SER A 59 -1.25 6.69 5.07
CA SER A 59 -2.14 7.37 6.01
C SER A 59 -1.77 8.84 6.25
N GLY A 60 -0.53 9.24 5.93
CA GLY A 60 -0.02 10.56 6.28
C GLY A 60 0.16 10.79 7.78
N LYS A 61 -0.05 9.77 8.62
CA LYS A 61 0.14 9.86 10.07
C LYS A 61 1.63 9.84 10.41
N GLY A 62 1.98 10.41 11.56
CA GLY A 62 3.32 10.32 12.10
C GLY A 62 3.69 8.86 12.38
N TYR A 63 4.83 8.41 11.87
CA TYR A 63 5.40 7.12 12.23
C TYR A 63 6.25 7.32 13.48
N ILE A 64 5.75 6.80 14.61
CA ILE A 64 6.36 6.91 15.93
C ILE A 64 6.93 5.55 16.31
N TYR A 65 8.16 5.54 16.76
CA TYR A 65 8.85 4.32 17.17
C TYR A 65 9.66 4.57 18.44
N ASP A 66 9.35 3.79 19.46
CA ASP A 66 10.01 3.88 20.75
C ASP A 66 10.35 2.49 21.32
N PRO A 67 11.61 2.06 21.24
CA PRO A 67 12.01 0.72 21.67
C PRO A 67 11.76 0.51 23.17
N PHE A 68 11.83 1.56 23.99
CA PHE A 68 11.69 1.44 25.45
C PHE A 68 10.25 1.14 25.88
N GLN A 69 9.26 1.60 25.12
CA GLN A 69 7.85 1.32 25.41
C GLN A 69 7.32 0.10 24.66
N LEU A 70 7.79 -0.10 23.43
CA LEU A 70 7.32 -1.20 22.58
C LEU A 70 7.87 -2.56 23.05
N TYR A 71 9.03 -2.56 23.70
CA TYR A 71 9.62 -3.76 24.25
C TYR A 71 8.73 -4.34 25.37
N GLY A 72 8.37 -5.61 25.22
CA GLY A 72 7.50 -6.32 26.17
C GLY A 72 6.00 -6.15 25.94
N GLN A 73 5.58 -5.20 25.09
CA GLN A 73 4.17 -5.06 24.68
C GLN A 73 3.93 -5.62 23.27
N GLN A 74 4.64 -5.08 22.28
CA GLN A 74 4.43 -5.38 20.86
C GLN A 74 5.66 -5.96 20.18
N LEU A 75 6.86 -5.62 20.67
CA LEU A 75 8.12 -6.08 20.08
C LEU A 75 8.84 -7.07 21.01
N PRO A 76 9.26 -8.23 20.50
CA PRO A 76 10.01 -9.22 21.28
C PRO A 76 11.45 -8.79 21.55
N ALA A 77 12.02 -7.93 20.71
CA ALA A 77 13.34 -7.34 20.90
C ALA A 77 13.40 -5.93 20.28
N PRO A 78 14.13 -4.98 20.87
CA PRO A 78 14.18 -3.58 20.42
C PRO A 78 15.26 -3.33 19.34
N HIS A 79 15.59 -4.33 18.52
CA HIS A 79 16.60 -4.19 17.47
C HIS A 79 16.00 -3.62 16.20
N TRP A 80 16.74 -2.73 15.54
CA TRP A 80 16.34 -2.12 14.28
C TRP A 80 17.56 -1.98 13.37
N LEU A 81 17.32 -2.00 12.07
CA LEU A 81 18.34 -1.94 11.03
C LEU A 81 17.97 -0.85 10.03
N VAL A 82 18.89 0.10 9.81
CA VAL A 82 18.72 1.18 8.84
C VAL A 82 19.45 0.83 7.55
N LEU A 83 18.70 0.66 6.47
CA LEU A 83 19.24 0.35 5.14
C LEU A 83 18.91 1.47 4.16
N GLY A 84 19.78 1.63 3.16
CA GLY A 84 19.64 2.67 2.14
C GLY A 84 20.95 2.90 1.40
N GLU A 85 20.87 3.47 0.19
CA GLU A 85 22.04 3.85 -0.60
C GLU A 85 22.76 5.07 -0.01
N SER A 86 23.98 5.33 -0.49
CA SER A 86 24.71 6.54 -0.14
C SER A 86 23.92 7.78 -0.56
N GLY A 87 23.88 8.80 0.30
CA GLY A 87 23.12 10.04 0.04
C GLY A 87 21.63 9.99 0.41
N ASN A 88 21.09 8.83 0.79
CA ASN A 88 19.65 8.68 1.10
C ASN A 88 19.27 9.02 2.57
N GLY A 89 20.15 9.71 3.30
CA GLY A 89 19.84 10.23 4.63
C GLY A 89 19.94 9.25 5.81
N LYS A 90 20.57 8.09 5.67
CA LYS A 90 20.75 7.11 6.78
C LYS A 90 21.31 7.74 8.06
N SER A 91 22.44 8.45 7.96
CA SER A 91 23.04 9.12 9.11
C SER A 91 22.22 10.29 9.63
N ALA A 92 21.44 10.95 8.77
CA ALA A 92 20.54 12.02 9.20
C ALA A 92 19.37 11.44 10.01
N LEU A 93 18.81 10.31 9.57
CA LEU A 93 17.78 9.56 10.29
C LEU A 93 18.27 9.17 11.68
N GLU A 94 19.43 8.50 11.75
CA GLU A 94 20.01 8.03 13.01
C GLU A 94 20.29 9.19 13.98
N LYS A 95 20.97 10.24 13.51
CA LYS A 95 21.31 11.39 14.37
C LYS A 95 20.08 12.12 14.88
N THR A 96 19.11 12.39 14.00
CA THR A 96 17.87 13.07 14.42
C THR A 96 17.05 12.20 15.36
N TYR A 97 17.02 10.89 15.14
CA TYR A 97 16.36 9.96 16.05
C TYR A 97 17.00 9.96 17.44
N VAL A 98 18.32 9.81 17.52
CA VAL A 98 19.08 9.86 18.79
C VAL A 98 18.87 11.19 19.52
N LEU A 99 18.98 12.31 18.81
CA LEU A 99 18.79 13.64 19.41
C LEU A 99 17.38 13.84 19.96
N ARG A 100 16.36 13.34 19.26
CA ARG A 100 14.97 13.39 19.75
C ARG A 100 14.78 12.48 20.97
N GLN A 101 15.42 11.32 20.99
CA GLN A 101 15.33 10.38 22.10
C GLN A 101 15.96 10.95 23.39
N LEU A 102 17.06 11.70 23.26
CA LEU A 102 17.70 12.39 24.39
C LEU A 102 16.84 13.49 25.02
N ARG A 103 15.75 13.91 24.37
CA ARG A 103 14.82 14.88 24.97
C ARG A 103 14.05 14.29 26.15
N PHE A 104 13.91 12.97 26.19
CA PHE A 104 13.29 12.24 27.29
C PHE A 104 14.32 12.04 28.42
N ARG A 105 13.97 12.49 29.63
CA ARG A 105 14.91 12.55 30.78
C ARG A 105 15.31 11.17 31.32
N ASP A 106 14.50 10.18 31.02
CA ASP A 106 14.62 8.77 31.42
C ASP A 106 15.45 7.93 30.44
N ARG A 107 16.03 8.54 29.40
CA ARG A 107 16.65 7.81 28.29
C ARG A 107 18.11 8.19 28.11
N GLN A 108 18.93 7.16 27.92
CA GLN A 108 20.33 7.32 27.55
C GLN A 108 20.54 6.63 26.22
N VAL A 109 21.22 7.33 25.30
CA VAL A 109 21.52 6.82 23.97
C VAL A 109 23.00 7.03 23.71
N VAL A 110 23.66 5.94 23.34
CA VAL A 110 25.09 5.92 23.00
C VAL A 110 25.21 5.54 21.54
N VAL A 111 25.97 6.32 20.78
CA VAL A 111 26.35 6.01 19.40
C VAL A 111 27.82 5.61 19.43
N LEU A 112 28.11 4.38 19.00
CA LEU A 112 29.46 3.80 18.93
C LEU A 112 30.00 3.86 17.51
#